data_AF-A0AA42ZWM9-F1
#
_entry.id   AF-A0AA42ZWM9-F1
#
_cell.length_a   1.000
_cell.length_b   1.000
_cell.length_c   1.000
_cell.angle_alpha   90.00
_cell.angle_beta   90.00
_cell.angle_gamma   90.00
#
_symmetry.space_group_name_H-M   'P 1'
#
loop_
_entity.id
_entity.type
_entity.pdbx_description
1 polymer ?
#
loop_
_entity_poly.entity_id
_entity_poly.type
_entity_poly.pdbx_seq_one_letter_code
_entity_poly.pdbx_strand_id
1 'polypeptide(L)'
;MRTKVGEAMSVTASAKLAAAETCQSDPSIASLTGPIAGYQTQASKYVSSVSIAGDCSTSGGVITIVANTTPAVGVAANTVTITGTISGTNVDWVCTSGHLPQHVPSTCRSSG
;
A
#
# COMPACT_ATOMS: atom_id res chain seq x y z
N MET A 1 10.82 16.56 -2.21
CA MET A 1 10.10 15.45 -2.88
C MET A 1 10.48 14.08 -2.33
N ARG A 2 11.78 13.78 -2.14
CA ARG A 2 12.24 12.54 -1.43
C ARG A 2 11.66 12.41 0.00
N THR A 3 11.43 13.52 0.69
CA THR A 3 10.74 13.57 1.99
C THR A 3 9.26 13.14 1.92
N LYS A 4 8.58 13.45 0.81
CA LYS A 4 7.17 13.06 0.59
C LYS A 4 7.03 11.54 0.44
N VAL A 5 8.03 10.92 -0.18
CA VAL A 5 8.15 9.46 -0.32
C VAL A 5 8.43 8.79 1.02
N GLY A 6 9.28 9.39 1.85
CA GLY A 6 9.58 8.86 3.18
C GLY A 6 8.32 8.75 4.06
N GLU A 7 7.46 9.77 4.02
CA GLU A 7 6.19 9.75 4.74
C GLU A 7 5.23 8.68 4.21
N ALA A 8 5.05 8.60 2.89
CA ALA A 8 4.24 7.56 2.26
C ALA A 8 4.76 6.15 2.60
N MET A 9 6.07 5.94 2.59
CA MET A 9 6.69 4.65 2.95
C MET A 9 6.54 4.31 4.43
N SER A 10 6.53 5.30 5.33
CA SER A 10 6.27 5.06 6.75
C SER A 10 4.84 4.57 6.98
N VAL A 11 3.86 5.21 6.34
CA VAL A 11 2.43 4.82 6.44
C VAL A 11 2.18 3.48 5.74
N THR A 12 2.96 3.18 4.70
CA THR A 12 2.95 1.88 4.03
C THR A 12 3.39 0.75 4.98
N ALA A 13 4.47 0.97 5.73
CA ALA A 13 5.07 -0.07 6.56
C ALA A 13 4.10 -0.55 7.65
N SER A 14 3.35 0.36 8.26
CA SER A 14 2.31 0.01 9.23
C SER A 14 1.13 -0.73 8.59
N ALA A 15 0.70 -0.35 7.39
CA ALA A 15 -0.34 -1.08 6.67
C ALA A 15 0.10 -2.51 6.27
N LYS A 16 1.35 -2.69 5.84
CA LYS A 16 1.94 -4.00 5.52
C LYS A 16 1.97 -4.91 6.74
N LEU A 17 2.42 -4.37 7.86
CA LEU A 17 2.49 -5.12 9.10
C LEU A 17 1.08 -5.57 9.53
N ALA A 18 0.12 -4.64 9.55
CA ALA A 18 -1.27 -4.94 9.92
C ALA A 18 -1.89 -6.04 9.04
N ALA A 19 -1.73 -5.94 7.71
CA ALA A 19 -2.22 -6.95 6.78
C ALA A 19 -1.54 -8.32 7.00
N ALA A 20 -0.21 -8.33 7.13
CA ALA A 20 0.56 -9.56 7.31
C ALA A 20 0.26 -10.25 8.65
N GLU A 21 0.17 -9.51 9.76
CA GLU A 21 -0.17 -10.04 11.08
C GLU A 21 -1.59 -10.63 11.08
N THR A 22 -2.52 -9.95 10.43
CA THR A 22 -3.92 -10.41 10.33
C THR A 22 -4.01 -11.70 9.53
N CYS A 23 -3.40 -11.77 8.34
CA CYS A 23 -3.42 -12.98 7.53
C CYS A 23 -2.62 -14.15 8.13
N GLN A 24 -1.58 -13.88 8.91
CA GLN A 24 -0.86 -14.92 9.64
C GLN A 24 -1.66 -15.44 10.85
N SER A 25 -2.41 -14.55 11.52
CA SER A 25 -3.25 -14.92 12.66
C SER A 25 -4.48 -15.71 12.22
N ASP A 26 -5.08 -15.32 11.11
CA ASP A 26 -6.22 -15.99 10.51
C ASP A 26 -6.11 -16.01 8.97
N PRO A 27 -5.56 -17.10 8.40
CA PRO A 27 -5.43 -17.24 6.95
C PRO A 27 -6.77 -17.49 6.24
N SER A 28 -7.88 -17.65 6.97
CA SER A 28 -9.20 -17.93 6.39
C SER A 28 -9.99 -16.68 5.99
N ILE A 29 -9.46 -15.48 6.29
CA ILE A 29 -10.11 -14.21 5.99
C ILE A 29 -10.15 -13.98 4.47
N ALA A 30 -11.32 -14.24 3.87
CA ALA A 30 -11.54 -14.05 2.42
C ALA A 30 -11.72 -12.58 1.99
N SER A 31 -12.01 -11.68 2.94
CA SER A 31 -12.27 -10.27 2.69
C SER A 31 -11.53 -9.39 3.70
N LEU A 32 -10.21 -9.32 3.57
CA LEU A 32 -9.36 -8.43 4.36
C LEU A 32 -9.71 -6.97 4.04
N THR A 33 -9.88 -6.16 5.08
CA THR A 33 -10.05 -4.72 4.98
C THR A 33 -9.20 -4.01 6.04
N GLY A 34 -8.98 -2.70 5.89
CA GLY A 34 -8.30 -1.89 6.90
C GLY A 34 -8.86 -2.11 8.31
N PRO A 35 -10.17 -1.94 8.55
CA PRO A 35 -10.77 -2.16 9.86
C PRO A 35 -10.60 -3.58 10.39
N ILE A 36 -10.69 -4.60 9.53
CA ILE A 36 -10.45 -6.01 9.93
C ILE A 36 -8.99 -6.19 10.36
N ALA A 37 -8.05 -5.53 9.67
CA ALA A 37 -6.65 -5.52 10.03
C ALA A 37 -6.30 -4.59 11.21
N GLY A 38 -7.29 -3.98 11.87
CA GLY A 38 -7.06 -2.98 12.92
C GLY A 38 -6.39 -1.69 12.42
N TYR A 39 -6.37 -1.47 11.11
CA TYR A 39 -5.74 -0.32 10.46
C TYR A 39 -6.76 0.76 10.15
N GLN A 40 -6.46 1.99 10.57
CA GLN A 40 -7.21 3.19 10.20
C GLN A 40 -6.30 4.11 9.41
N THR A 41 -6.81 4.58 8.26
CA THR A 41 -6.08 5.53 7.45
C THR A 41 -5.96 6.86 8.17
N GLN A 42 -4.78 7.46 8.10
CA GLN A 42 -4.57 8.85 8.48
C GLN A 42 -4.12 9.61 7.24
N ALA A 43 -5.03 10.42 6.70
CA ALA A 43 -4.68 11.37 5.67
C ALA A 43 -3.63 12.35 6.20
N SER A 44 -2.67 12.69 5.35
CA SER A 44 -1.58 13.58 5.68
C SER A 44 -1.37 14.61 4.57
N LYS A 45 -0.39 15.49 4.75
CA LYS A 45 -0.05 16.49 3.73
C LYS A 45 0.33 15.88 2.39
N TYR A 46 0.84 14.65 2.37
CA TYR A 46 1.33 13.99 1.15
C TYR A 46 0.63 12.65 0.84
N VAL A 47 -0.17 12.12 1.77
CA VAL A 47 -0.98 10.92 1.58
C VAL A 47 -2.45 11.31 1.69
N SER A 48 -3.21 11.11 0.62
CA SER A 48 -4.66 11.30 0.60
C SER A 48 -5.36 10.18 1.34
N SER A 49 -4.99 8.92 1.03
CA SER A 49 -5.57 7.75 1.66
C SER A 49 -4.65 6.54 1.56
N VAL A 50 -4.87 5.58 2.46
CA VAL A 50 -4.33 4.22 2.42
C VAL A 50 -5.47 3.23 2.65
N SER A 51 -5.64 2.29 1.74
CA SER A 51 -6.60 1.20 1.91
C SER A 51 -5.88 -0.15 1.93
N ILE A 52 -6.45 -1.07 2.71
CA ILE A 52 -6.10 -2.49 2.69
C ILE A 52 -7.32 -3.22 2.13
N ALA A 53 -7.11 -4.07 1.15
CA ALA A 53 -8.14 -4.93 0.55
C ALA A 53 -7.51 -6.25 0.13
N GLY A 54 -8.17 -7.39 0.27
CA GLY A 54 -7.67 -8.65 -0.27
C GLY A 54 -8.26 -9.88 0.38
N ASP A 55 -7.57 -10.99 0.21
CA ASP A 55 -7.99 -12.31 0.70
C ASP A 55 -6.75 -13.02 1.24
N CYS A 56 -6.72 -13.31 2.54
CA CYS A 56 -5.61 -13.93 3.25
C CYS A 56 -5.34 -15.39 2.86
N SER A 57 -6.21 -16.02 2.08
CA SER A 57 -6.00 -17.38 1.57
C SER A 57 -5.27 -17.42 0.22
N THR A 58 -5.31 -16.32 -0.53
CA THR A 58 -4.73 -16.21 -1.88
C THR A 58 -3.70 -15.08 -2.02
N SER A 59 -3.80 -14.06 -1.19
CA SER A 59 -2.98 -12.85 -1.21
C SER A 59 -2.64 -12.42 0.22
N GLY A 60 -1.51 -11.76 0.42
CA GLY A 60 -1.18 -11.15 1.73
C GLY A 60 -1.92 -9.83 1.98
N GLY A 61 -2.94 -9.53 1.17
CA GLY A 61 -3.56 -8.22 1.05
C GLY A 61 -2.94 -7.34 -0.05
N VAL A 62 -3.73 -6.39 -0.54
CA VAL A 62 -3.36 -5.32 -1.46
C VAL A 62 -3.51 -4.01 -0.70
N ILE A 63 -2.41 -3.26 -0.64
CA ILE A 63 -2.34 -1.95 0.01
C ILE A 63 -2.30 -0.91 -1.09
N THR A 64 -3.29 -0.04 -1.15
CA THR A 64 -3.33 1.05 -2.12
C THR A 64 -3.12 2.37 -1.40
N ILE A 65 -2.12 3.12 -1.84
CA ILE A 65 -1.79 4.44 -1.30
C ILE A 65 -2.06 5.46 -2.38
N VAL A 66 -2.87 6.45 -2.05
CA VAL A 66 -3.14 7.59 -2.91
C VAL A 66 -2.34 8.77 -2.37
N ALA A 67 -1.34 9.23 -3.12
CA ALA A 67 -0.58 10.42 -2.73
C ALA A 67 -1.36 11.70 -3.08
N ASN A 68 -1.27 12.70 -2.21
CA ASN A 68 -1.73 14.06 -2.50
C ASN A 68 -0.79 14.68 -3.54
N THR A 69 -1.24 14.76 -4.80
CA THR A 69 -0.56 15.57 -5.81
C THR A 69 -0.99 17.02 -5.63
N THR A 70 -0.02 17.94 -5.58
CA THR A 70 -0.33 19.36 -5.78
C THR A 70 -0.92 19.50 -7.18
N PRO A 71 -2.02 20.26 -7.38
CA PRO A 71 -2.64 20.48 -8.69
C PRO A 71 -1.76 21.38 -9.56
N ALA A 72 -0.59 20.89 -9.94
CA ALA A 72 0.16 21.41 -11.06
C ALA A 72 -0.39 20.68 -12.30
N VAL A 73 -1.36 21.34 -12.95
CA VAL A 73 -1.86 21.12 -14.31
C VAL A 73 -1.73 19.68 -14.85
N GLY A 74 -2.77 18.86 -14.65
CA GLY A 74 -2.94 17.60 -15.40
C GLY A 74 -2.30 16.34 -14.81
N VAL A 75 -1.69 16.40 -13.63
CA VAL A 75 -1.15 15.21 -12.95
C VAL A 75 -2.25 14.51 -12.16
N ALA A 76 -2.75 13.38 -12.69
CA ALA A 76 -3.62 12.46 -11.95
C ALA A 76 -2.99 12.10 -10.59
N ALA A 77 -3.82 11.85 -9.57
CA ALA A 77 -3.31 11.43 -8.26
C ALA A 77 -2.32 10.26 -8.42
N ASN A 78 -1.13 10.39 -7.85
CA ASN A 78 -0.13 9.32 -7.92
C ASN A 78 -0.56 8.21 -6.97
N THR A 79 -1.02 7.11 -7.54
CA THR A 79 -1.30 5.88 -6.80
C THR A 79 -0.03 5.05 -6.72
N VAL A 80 0.26 4.55 -5.52
CA VAL A 80 1.24 3.51 -5.28
C VAL A 80 0.48 2.31 -4.76
N THR A 81 0.57 1.20 -5.47
CA THR A 81 -0.07 -0.05 -5.09
C THR A 81 0.99 -1.02 -4.62
N ILE A 82 0.72 -1.70 -3.52
CA ILE A 82 1.60 -2.70 -2.97
C ILE A 82 0.79 -3.97 -2.76
N THR A 83 1.14 -4.99 -3.52
CA THR A 83 0.46 -6.28 -3.51
C THR A 83 1.28 -7.26 -2.71
N GLY A 84 0.67 -7.84 -1.68
CA GLY A 84 1.23 -8.94 -0.91
C GLY A 84 0.81 -10.28 -1.52
N THR A 85 1.75 -11.21 -1.64
CA THR A 85 1.50 -12.60 -2.00
C THR A 85 2.03 -13.47 -0.88
N ILE A 86 1.21 -14.40 -0.38
CA ILE A 86 1.64 -15.33 0.66
C ILE A 86 2.48 -16.42 0.01
N SER A 87 3.67 -16.63 0.55
CA SER A 87 4.64 -17.64 0.13
C SER A 87 5.10 -18.41 1.37
N GLY A 88 4.37 -19.48 1.70
CA GLY A 88 4.56 -20.22 2.96
C GLY A 88 4.26 -19.34 4.17
N THR A 89 5.26 -19.09 5.02
CA THR A 89 5.14 -18.25 6.22
C THR A 89 5.49 -16.77 5.98
N ASN A 90 5.88 -16.42 4.76
CA ASN A 90 6.28 -15.05 4.41
C ASN A 90 5.21 -14.39 3.52
N VAL A 91 5.19 -13.05 3.55
CA VAL A 91 4.43 -12.25 2.60
C VAL A 91 5.41 -11.50 1.71
N ASP A 92 5.44 -11.85 0.42
CA ASP A 92 6.21 -11.15 -0.59
C ASP A 92 5.43 -9.93 -1.06
N TRP A 93 6.07 -8.76 -1.00
CA TRP A 93 5.42 -7.49 -1.35
C TRP A 93 5.99 -6.92 -2.65
N VAL A 94 5.16 -6.85 -3.67
CA VAL A 94 5.46 -6.18 -4.94
C VAL A 94 4.92 -4.76 -4.87
N CYS A 95 5.74 -3.77 -5.24
CA CYS A 95 5.34 -2.37 -5.31
C CYS A 95 5.23 -1.92 -6.76
N THR A 96 4.14 -1.27 -7.11
CA THR A 96 3.93 -0.64 -8.41
C THR A 96 3.45 0.79 -8.21
N SER A 97 3.83 1.68 -9.13
CA SER A 97 3.34 3.05 -9.15
C SER A 97 2.59 3.31 -10.44
N GLY A 98 1.51 4.07 -10.35
CA GLY A 98 0.85 4.62 -11.51
C GLY A 98 1.66 5.77 -12.11
N HIS A 99 1.08 6.96 -12.10
CA HIS A 99 1.69 8.13 -12.72
C HIS A 99 2.95 8.56 -11.96
N LEU A 100 3.95 9.03 -12.71
CA LEU A 100 5.21 9.62 -12.22
C LEU A 100 6.16 8.66 -11.43
N PRO A 101 6.66 7.58 -12.07
CA PRO A 101 7.60 6.64 -11.44
C PRO A 101 8.91 7.31 -10.97
N GLN A 102 9.28 8.47 -11.54
CA GLN A 102 10.44 9.25 -11.08
C GLN A 102 10.33 9.72 -9.61
N HIS A 103 9.11 9.74 -9.05
CA HIS A 103 8.86 10.19 -7.69
C HIS A 103 8.74 9.05 -6.67
N VAL A 104 8.88 7.79 -7.07
CA VAL A 104 8.89 6.64 -6.16
C VAL A 104 10.27 5.98 -6.12
N PRO A 105 10.55 5.15 -5.08
CA PRO A 105 11.76 4.35 -5.03
C PRO A 105 11.85 3.44 -6.27
N SER A 106 13.07 3.09 -6.70
CA SER A 106 13.29 2.23 -7.87
C SER A 106 12.48 0.94 -7.84
N THR A 107 12.28 0.36 -6.65
CA THR A 107 11.51 -0.86 -6.41
C THR A 107 10.01 -0.73 -6.70
N CYS A 108 9.50 0.50 -6.80
CA CYS A 108 8.10 0.78 -7.09
C CYS A 108 7.88 1.33 -8.52
N ARG A 109 8.94 1.49 -9.32
CA ARG A 109 8.86 2.18 -10.62
C ARG A 109 8.23 1.36 -11.73
N SER A 110 8.08 0.05 -11.56
CA SER A 110 7.34 -0.75 -12.53
C SER A 110 5.87 -0.37 -12.49
N SER A 111 5.36 0.03 -13.64
CA SER A 111 3.91 0.08 -13.90
C SER A 111 3.39 -1.35 -13.89
N GLY A 112 2.53 -1.66 -12.93
CA GLY A 112 1.71 -2.88 -12.95
C GLY A 112 0.61 -2.76 -13.99
#